data_AF-A0A1H0YYU8-F1
#
_entry.id   AF-A0A1H0YYU8-F1
#
_cell.length_a   1.000
_cell.length_b   1.000
_cell.length_c   1.000
_cell.angle_alpha   90.00
_cell.angle_beta   90.00
_cell.angle_gamma   90.00
#
_symmetry.space_group_name_H-M   'P 1'
#
loop_
_entity.id
_entity.type
_entity.pdbx_description
1 polymer ?
#
loop_
_entity_poly.entity_id
_entity_poly.type
_entity_poly.pdbx_seq_one_letter_code
_entity_poly.pdbx_strand_id
1 'polypeptide(L)'
;MNERKLLRILGNKDVIALAFGAMIGWGWVVTTGLWITEAGSLGAILAFTIGGLLVVVVGLTYAELSSALPLAGGEHVYTYKAMGRRASFIATWAIILGYVSVVAFEAVALPTVFEYLIPEYSQGYLYTIAGWDVTATWAGVGILGSVLVAWINYRGIKLTTAITFILTLLILIAGLMLITGSTAGGNAQNMQPFFEKGIAGLLTVIIMTPFMFVGFDVIPQAAEEINLPQKKIGQLLIGSVILAVVWYVAVIFGVSRVLSPTEIGESNLVTADAMAKAFGDSQMMGNLLVLGGIGGILTSWIGFYVGGSRAIYALARAGMLPKSLGELHPKYNTPHRAILLIGVFSTIAPLLGRPALVWLVDAGGLGLVVAWLMVAISFIILRKKAPGMKRPFRLRGGTTIGWIAVFMSGGITILYMPGMPSALIWPYEWVIVGAWVILGIILYKFSIVKYGKAYSDEHMKKEIDRVA
;
A
#
# COMPACT_ATOMS: atom_id res chain seq x y z
N MET A 1 -30.87 -14.68 -14.20
CA MET A 1 -29.71 -15.07 -13.38
C MET A 1 -29.45 -13.94 -12.38
N ASN A 2 -29.57 -14.18 -11.08
CA ASN A 2 -29.24 -13.17 -10.07
C ASN A 2 -27.79 -12.72 -10.26
N GLU A 3 -27.54 -11.41 -10.43
CA GLU A 3 -26.18 -10.88 -10.47
C GLU A 3 -25.49 -11.18 -9.14
N ARG A 4 -24.42 -11.98 -9.19
CA ARG A 4 -23.59 -12.23 -8.00
C ARG A 4 -22.97 -10.92 -7.53
N LYS A 5 -22.92 -10.73 -6.22
CA LYS A 5 -22.35 -9.55 -5.56
C LYS A 5 -21.24 -9.97 -4.61
N LEU A 6 -20.37 -9.02 -4.29
CA LEU A 6 -19.37 -9.18 -3.25
C LEU A 6 -20.03 -9.44 -1.88
N LEU A 7 -19.33 -10.15 -1.00
CA LEU A 7 -19.86 -10.54 0.30
C LEU A 7 -19.68 -9.41 1.32
N ARG A 8 -20.78 -8.90 1.87
CA ARG A 8 -20.75 -7.85 2.89
C ARG A 8 -20.53 -8.44 4.29
N ILE A 9 -19.27 -8.60 4.69
CA ILE A 9 -18.91 -9.31 5.93
C ILE A 9 -17.84 -8.63 6.79
N LEU A 10 -17.10 -7.64 6.27
CA LEU A 10 -15.97 -7.04 6.99
C LEU A 10 -16.48 -6.15 8.14
N GLY A 11 -16.08 -6.47 9.36
CA GLY A 11 -16.35 -5.69 10.57
C GLY A 11 -15.25 -4.68 10.91
N ASN A 12 -15.35 -4.02 12.08
CA ASN A 12 -14.39 -2.96 12.46
C ASN A 12 -12.94 -3.48 12.57
N LYS A 13 -12.76 -4.66 13.19
CA LYS A 13 -11.44 -5.28 13.38
C LYS A 13 -10.81 -5.65 12.05
N ASP A 14 -11.62 -6.18 11.14
CA ASP A 14 -11.20 -6.63 9.82
C ASP A 14 -10.73 -5.46 8.95
N VAL A 15 -11.49 -4.35 8.96
CA VAL A 15 -11.14 -3.14 8.21
C VAL A 15 -9.85 -2.50 8.75
N ILE A 16 -9.69 -2.43 10.08
CA ILE A 16 -8.45 -1.91 10.69
C ILE A 16 -7.27 -2.83 10.35
N ALA A 17 -7.41 -4.15 10.54
CA ALA A 17 -6.35 -5.09 10.23
C ALA A 17 -5.97 -5.08 8.74
N LEU A 18 -6.94 -4.94 7.85
CA LEU A 18 -6.69 -4.81 6.41
C LEU A 18 -5.88 -3.55 6.08
N ALA A 19 -6.30 -2.39 6.60
CA ALA A 19 -5.65 -1.12 6.27
C ALA A 19 -4.30 -0.94 6.98
N PHE A 20 -4.25 -1.27 8.28
CA PHE A 20 -3.00 -1.27 9.03
C PHE A 20 -2.02 -2.28 8.45
N GLY A 21 -2.46 -3.51 8.19
CA GLY A 21 -1.64 -4.53 7.55
C GLY A 21 -1.18 -4.16 6.14
N ALA A 22 -2.00 -3.43 5.37
CA ALA A 22 -1.61 -2.87 4.07
C ALA A 22 -0.50 -1.80 4.19
N MET A 23 -0.53 -0.97 5.23
CA MET A 23 0.49 0.07 5.46
C MET A 23 1.76 -0.46 6.11
N ILE A 24 1.66 -1.45 7.01
CA ILE A 24 2.79 -2.00 7.74
C ILE A 24 3.39 -3.17 6.95
N GLY A 25 4.13 -2.83 5.89
CA GLY A 25 4.86 -3.79 5.04
C GLY A 25 6.28 -4.07 5.55
N TRP A 26 7.22 -4.33 4.63
CA TRP A 26 8.63 -4.61 4.97
C TRP A 26 9.40 -3.42 5.56
N GLY A 27 9.05 -2.19 5.17
CA GLY A 27 9.91 -1.03 5.41
C GLY A 27 10.16 -0.69 6.89
N TRP A 28 9.26 -1.03 7.82
CA TRP A 28 9.52 -0.80 9.25
C TRP A 28 10.67 -1.65 9.80
N VAL A 29 10.99 -2.79 9.17
CA VAL A 29 12.07 -3.68 9.65
C VAL A 29 13.44 -3.28 9.11
N VAL A 30 13.52 -2.93 7.83
CA VAL A 30 14.81 -2.62 7.16
C VAL A 30 15.12 -1.15 7.13
N THR A 31 14.13 -0.33 6.80
CA THR A 31 14.38 1.07 6.44
C THR A 31 14.47 1.96 7.67
N THR A 32 14.14 1.45 8.86
CA THR A 32 14.24 2.21 10.12
C THR A 32 15.66 2.72 10.38
N GLY A 33 16.68 1.91 10.08
CA GLY A 33 18.08 2.34 10.15
C GLY A 33 18.34 3.55 9.26
N LEU A 34 17.95 3.46 7.99
CA LEU A 34 18.11 4.53 7.00
C LEU A 34 17.45 5.84 7.47
N TRP A 35 16.24 5.77 8.03
CA TRP A 35 15.56 6.97 8.51
C TRP A 35 16.32 7.64 9.66
N ILE A 36 16.83 6.84 10.60
CA ILE A 36 17.59 7.34 11.75
C ILE A 36 18.95 7.89 11.28
N THR A 37 19.64 7.23 10.35
CA THR A 37 20.93 7.70 9.84
C THR A 37 20.81 8.93 8.95
N GLU A 38 19.65 9.15 8.30
CA GLU A 38 19.45 10.32 7.44
C GLU A 38 18.98 11.54 8.23
N ALA A 39 18.05 11.38 9.18
CA ALA A 39 17.43 12.50 9.89
C ALA A 39 17.81 12.62 11.37
N GLY A 40 18.48 11.62 11.95
CA GLY A 40 18.65 11.48 13.39
C GLY A 40 17.40 10.90 14.05
N SER A 41 17.50 10.53 15.32
CA SER A 41 16.40 9.85 16.02
C SER A 41 15.12 10.71 16.11
N LEU A 42 15.25 11.96 16.60
CA LEU A 42 14.14 12.89 16.73
C LEU A 42 13.73 13.45 15.37
N GLY A 43 14.68 13.68 14.47
CA GLY A 43 14.37 14.08 13.09
C GLY A 43 13.54 13.04 12.36
N ALA A 44 13.86 11.75 12.47
CA ALA A 44 13.06 10.67 11.89
C ALA A 44 11.65 10.59 12.49
N ILE A 45 11.53 10.71 13.82
CA ILE A 45 10.22 10.77 14.51
C ILE A 45 9.38 11.95 14.02
N LEU A 46 9.97 13.14 13.92
CA LEU A 46 9.30 14.33 13.41
C LEU A 46 8.94 14.18 11.94
N ALA A 47 9.81 13.60 11.12
CA ALA A 47 9.53 13.32 9.71
C ALA A 47 8.29 12.44 9.54
N PHE A 48 8.21 11.32 10.27
CA PHE A 48 7.05 10.43 10.23
C PHE A 48 5.78 11.06 10.79
N THR A 49 5.90 11.91 11.81
CA THR A 49 4.76 12.65 12.36
C THR A 49 4.23 13.66 11.34
N ILE A 50 5.11 14.47 10.74
CA ILE A 50 4.75 15.47 9.73
C ILE A 50 4.19 14.77 8.48
N GLY A 51 4.92 13.79 7.94
CA GLY A 51 4.50 12.99 6.79
C GLY A 51 3.18 12.27 7.01
N GLY A 52 2.98 11.73 8.20
CA GLY A 52 1.72 11.12 8.61
C GLY A 52 0.55 12.10 8.62
N LEU A 53 0.73 13.28 9.21
CA LEU A 53 -0.26 14.35 9.19
C LEU A 53 -0.58 14.79 7.77
N LEU A 54 0.42 14.84 6.90
CA LEU A 54 0.25 15.14 5.49
C LEU A 54 -0.65 14.08 4.81
N VAL A 55 -0.38 12.79 5.04
CA VAL A 55 -1.22 11.71 4.50
C VAL A 55 -2.62 11.72 5.10
N VAL A 56 -2.80 12.09 6.38
CA VAL A 56 -4.13 12.29 6.97
C VAL A 56 -4.94 13.33 6.19
N VAL A 57 -4.34 14.42 5.73
CA VAL A 57 -5.04 15.44 4.91
C VAL A 57 -5.58 14.83 3.61
N VAL A 58 -4.77 14.02 2.93
CA VAL A 58 -5.22 13.27 1.73
C VAL A 58 -6.31 12.26 2.12
N GLY A 59 -6.07 11.47 3.16
CA GLY A 59 -6.98 10.49 3.72
C GLY A 59 -8.35 11.06 4.11
N LEU A 60 -8.41 12.32 4.55
CA LEU A 60 -9.66 13.00 4.88
C LEU A 60 -10.55 13.17 3.65
N THR A 61 -9.98 13.48 2.48
CA THR A 61 -10.73 13.57 1.21
C THR A 61 -11.31 12.20 0.84
N TYR A 62 -10.52 11.15 1.02
CA TYR A 62 -10.90 9.76 0.84
C TYR A 62 -11.98 9.30 1.82
N ALA A 63 -11.88 9.67 3.10
CA ALA A 63 -12.81 9.29 4.15
C ALA A 63 -14.22 9.84 3.88
N GLU A 64 -14.33 11.08 3.41
CA GLU A 64 -15.62 11.64 3.01
C GLU A 64 -16.19 10.92 1.78
N LEU A 65 -15.40 10.78 0.72
CA LEU A 65 -15.87 10.19 -0.54
C LEU A 65 -16.25 8.71 -0.38
N SER A 66 -15.45 7.92 0.34
CA SER A 66 -15.75 6.52 0.64
C SER A 66 -16.97 6.32 1.53
N SER A 67 -17.22 7.25 2.46
CA SER A 67 -18.46 7.23 3.24
C SER A 67 -19.68 7.62 2.41
N ALA A 68 -19.52 8.52 1.43
CA ALA A 68 -20.61 9.03 0.60
C ALA A 68 -20.97 8.06 -0.53
N LEU A 69 -19.99 7.31 -1.05
CA LEU A 69 -20.10 6.41 -2.19
C LEU A 69 -19.42 5.07 -1.86
N PRO A 70 -19.97 4.25 -0.93
CA PRO A 70 -19.36 3.01 -0.45
C PRO A 70 -19.53 1.86 -1.46
N LEU A 71 -18.94 2.05 -2.64
CA LEU A 71 -18.98 1.14 -3.78
C LEU A 71 -17.58 0.55 -4.04
N ALA A 72 -17.52 -0.64 -4.61
CA ALA A 72 -16.24 -1.30 -4.88
C ALA A 72 -15.45 -0.52 -5.94
N GLY A 73 -14.12 -0.53 -5.81
CA GLY A 73 -13.24 0.22 -6.71
C GLY A 73 -13.05 1.69 -6.36
N GLY A 74 -13.65 2.17 -5.25
CA GLY A 74 -13.39 3.47 -4.62
C GLY A 74 -13.24 4.64 -5.60
N GLU A 75 -12.00 5.01 -5.90
CA GLU A 75 -11.58 6.08 -6.79
C GLU A 75 -12.26 6.02 -8.14
N HIS A 76 -12.51 4.82 -8.67
CA HIS A 76 -13.26 4.61 -9.90
C HIS A 76 -14.58 5.37 -9.87
N VAL A 77 -15.32 5.23 -8.76
CA VAL A 77 -16.65 5.79 -8.57
C VAL A 77 -16.56 7.30 -8.34
N TYR A 78 -15.62 7.75 -7.50
CA TYR A 78 -15.50 9.16 -7.13
C TYR A 78 -15.13 10.02 -8.34
N THR A 79 -14.11 9.59 -9.07
CA THR A 79 -13.59 10.27 -10.25
C THR A 79 -14.57 10.19 -11.41
N TYR A 80 -15.32 9.10 -11.54
CA TYR A 80 -16.39 8.99 -12.53
C TYR A 80 -17.49 10.02 -12.26
N LYS A 81 -18.01 10.09 -11.04
CA LYS A 81 -19.09 11.04 -10.67
C LYS A 81 -18.62 12.50 -10.81
N ALA A 82 -17.35 12.77 -10.52
CA ALA A 82 -16.75 14.09 -10.61
C ALA A 82 -16.49 14.52 -12.06
N MET A 83 -15.65 13.76 -12.77
CA MET A 83 -14.98 14.15 -14.02
C MET A 83 -15.35 13.26 -15.21
N GLY A 84 -16.13 12.20 -15.00
CA GLY A 84 -16.59 11.29 -16.04
C GLY A 84 -15.59 10.19 -16.38
N ARG A 85 -15.94 9.44 -17.44
CA ARG A 85 -15.31 8.16 -17.77
C ARG A 85 -13.80 8.18 -17.95
N ARG A 86 -13.26 9.13 -18.72
CA ARG A 86 -11.83 9.15 -19.07
C ARG A 86 -10.96 9.37 -17.83
N ALA A 87 -11.31 10.37 -17.03
CA ALA A 87 -10.64 10.66 -15.77
C ALA A 87 -10.72 9.49 -14.80
N SER A 88 -11.88 8.81 -14.76
CA SER A 88 -12.07 7.60 -13.96
C SER A 88 -11.17 6.45 -14.37
N PHE A 89 -11.08 6.16 -15.66
CA PHE A 89 -10.16 5.14 -16.16
C PHE A 89 -8.71 5.48 -15.81
N ILE A 90 -8.26 6.72 -16.05
CA ILE A 90 -6.88 7.15 -15.77
C ILE A 90 -6.55 6.98 -14.28
N ALA A 91 -7.41 7.49 -13.39
CA ALA A 91 -7.19 7.41 -11.95
C ALA A 91 -7.16 5.96 -11.45
N THR A 92 -8.13 5.14 -11.86
CA THR A 92 -8.19 3.74 -11.41
C THR A 92 -7.09 2.89 -12.04
N TRP A 93 -6.71 3.14 -13.29
CA TRP A 93 -5.61 2.42 -13.93
C TRP A 93 -4.25 2.77 -13.32
N ALA A 94 -4.07 4.03 -12.89
CA ALA A 94 -2.88 4.48 -12.16
C ALA A 94 -2.77 3.81 -10.79
N ILE A 95 -3.85 3.71 -10.01
CA ILE A 95 -3.80 3.02 -8.71
C ILE A 95 -3.59 1.51 -8.86
N ILE A 96 -4.13 0.88 -9.92
CA ILE A 96 -3.86 -0.54 -10.20
C ILE A 96 -2.37 -0.76 -10.46
N LEU A 97 -1.66 0.16 -11.15
CA LEU A 97 -0.20 0.08 -11.29
C LEU A 97 0.47 0.04 -9.91
N GLY A 98 0.09 0.96 -9.03
CA GLY A 98 0.57 1.02 -7.66
C GLY A 98 0.40 -0.30 -6.93
N TYR A 99 -0.83 -0.81 -6.90
CA TYR A 99 -1.16 -2.04 -6.19
C TYR A 99 -0.48 -3.28 -6.78
N VAL A 100 -0.43 -3.41 -8.10
CA VAL A 100 0.28 -4.53 -8.76
C VAL A 100 1.78 -4.44 -8.49
N SER A 101 2.34 -3.23 -8.47
CA SER A 101 3.76 -3.02 -8.18
C SER A 101 4.10 -3.38 -6.74
N VAL A 102 3.25 -3.05 -5.75
CA VAL A 102 3.46 -3.49 -4.37
C VAL A 102 3.35 -5.01 -4.25
N VAL A 103 2.34 -5.62 -4.89
CA VAL A 103 2.19 -7.09 -4.91
C VAL A 103 3.40 -7.80 -5.56
N ALA A 104 4.02 -7.17 -6.56
CA ALA A 104 5.25 -7.66 -7.17
C ALA A 104 6.46 -7.42 -6.25
N PHE A 105 6.54 -6.26 -5.60
CA PHE A 105 7.59 -5.90 -4.64
C PHE A 105 7.66 -6.90 -3.49
N GLU A 106 6.52 -7.25 -2.88
CA GLU A 106 6.47 -8.19 -1.75
C GLU A 106 6.95 -9.59 -2.15
N ALA A 107 6.74 -10.00 -3.41
CA ALA A 107 7.26 -11.27 -3.94
C ALA A 107 8.78 -11.29 -4.04
N VAL A 108 9.39 -10.16 -4.35
CA VAL A 108 10.85 -9.96 -4.44
C VAL A 108 11.44 -9.74 -3.04
N ALA A 109 10.68 -9.14 -2.12
CA ALA A 109 11.12 -8.83 -0.76
C ALA A 109 11.17 -10.09 0.12
N LEU A 110 10.17 -10.97 0.05
CA LEU A 110 10.06 -12.16 0.90
C LEU A 110 11.34 -13.04 0.90
N PRO A 111 11.95 -13.40 -0.25
CA PRO A 111 13.22 -14.12 -0.29
C PRO A 111 14.35 -13.41 0.46
N THR A 112 14.45 -12.08 0.32
CA THR A 112 15.48 -11.27 0.97
C THR A 112 15.38 -11.38 2.49
N VAL A 113 14.17 -11.48 3.04
CA VAL A 113 13.96 -11.70 4.48
C VAL A 113 14.31 -13.11 4.89
N PHE A 114 13.98 -14.07 4.03
CA PHE A 114 14.26 -15.48 4.27
C PHE A 114 15.77 -15.74 4.37
N GLU A 115 16.59 -14.97 3.65
CA GLU A 115 18.05 -14.99 3.74
C GLU A 115 18.58 -14.68 5.13
N TYR A 116 17.91 -13.78 5.86
CA TYR A 116 18.28 -13.47 7.24
C TYR A 116 18.01 -14.64 8.19
N LEU A 117 16.93 -15.39 7.96
CA LEU A 117 16.57 -16.54 8.80
C LEU A 117 17.43 -17.77 8.50
N ILE A 118 17.77 -17.98 7.23
CA ILE A 118 18.60 -19.09 6.77
C ILE A 118 19.74 -18.49 5.91
N PRO A 119 20.87 -18.12 6.53
CA PRO A 119 22.02 -17.63 5.80
C PRO A 119 22.46 -18.63 4.73
N GLU A 120 22.96 -18.12 3.59
CA GLU A 120 23.48 -18.92 2.47
C GLU A 120 22.48 -19.88 1.80
N TYR A 121 21.16 -19.73 2.02
CA TYR A 121 20.16 -20.58 1.36
C TYR A 121 20.03 -20.31 -0.16
N SER A 122 20.47 -19.13 -0.61
CA SER A 122 20.43 -18.69 -2.01
C SER A 122 21.44 -19.48 -2.84
N GLN A 123 20.97 -20.43 -3.63
CA GLN A 123 21.75 -21.46 -4.31
C GLN A 123 21.21 -21.75 -5.70
N GLY A 124 22.10 -22.20 -6.59
CA GLY A 124 21.77 -22.55 -7.98
C GLY A 124 21.63 -21.30 -8.85
N TYR A 125 22.75 -20.74 -9.30
CA TYR A 125 22.80 -19.61 -10.21
C TYR A 125 21.93 -19.85 -11.45
N LEU A 126 21.10 -18.87 -11.81
CA LEU A 126 20.32 -18.86 -13.05
C LEU A 126 20.92 -17.87 -14.06
N TYR A 127 20.97 -16.59 -13.68
CA TYR A 127 21.49 -15.50 -14.51
C TYR A 127 21.72 -14.25 -13.66
N THR A 128 22.47 -13.30 -14.20
CA THR A 128 22.71 -11.98 -13.60
C THR A 128 21.86 -10.93 -14.29
N ILE A 129 21.14 -10.10 -13.52
CA ILE A 129 20.37 -8.96 -14.04
C ILE A 129 20.70 -7.70 -13.23
N ALA A 130 21.03 -6.60 -13.93
CA ALA A 130 21.41 -5.32 -13.31
C ALA A 130 22.47 -5.45 -12.19
N GLY A 131 23.45 -6.36 -12.38
CA GLY A 131 24.54 -6.59 -11.43
C GLY A 131 24.17 -7.47 -10.23
N TRP A 132 22.99 -8.11 -10.23
CA TRP A 132 22.55 -9.00 -9.15
C TRP A 132 22.29 -10.42 -9.68
N ASP A 133 22.79 -11.43 -8.95
CA ASP A 133 22.68 -12.83 -9.34
C ASP A 133 21.37 -13.45 -8.86
N VAL A 134 20.51 -13.81 -9.81
CA VAL A 134 19.27 -14.53 -9.53
C VAL A 134 19.59 -16.01 -9.35
N THR A 135 19.24 -16.56 -8.19
CA THR A 135 19.39 -17.99 -7.88
C THR A 135 18.04 -18.69 -7.84
N ALA A 136 18.06 -20.01 -8.09
CA ALA A 136 16.86 -20.84 -8.17
C ALA A 136 16.10 -20.89 -6.85
N THR A 137 16.80 -21.05 -5.71
CA THR A 137 16.15 -21.10 -4.40
C THR A 137 15.59 -19.74 -3.99
N TRP A 138 16.29 -18.64 -4.29
CA TRP A 138 15.82 -17.30 -3.98
C TRP A 138 14.56 -16.95 -4.76
N ALA A 139 14.58 -17.15 -6.09
CA ALA A 139 13.40 -16.93 -6.92
C ALA A 139 12.25 -17.88 -6.54
N GLY A 140 12.59 -19.13 -6.19
CA GLY A 140 11.65 -20.14 -5.74
C GLY A 140 10.85 -19.72 -4.50
N VAL A 141 11.49 -19.14 -3.48
CA VAL A 141 10.79 -18.63 -2.29
C VAL A 141 9.77 -17.55 -2.66
N GLY A 142 10.15 -16.62 -3.54
CA GLY A 142 9.27 -15.52 -3.97
C GLY A 142 8.08 -16.02 -4.78
N ILE A 143 8.34 -16.95 -5.70
CA ILE A 143 7.31 -17.61 -6.53
C ILE A 143 6.33 -18.39 -5.66
N LEU A 144 6.83 -19.21 -4.73
CA LEU A 144 5.99 -20.00 -3.82
C LEU A 144 5.16 -19.10 -2.90
N GLY A 145 5.75 -18.03 -2.37
CA GLY A 145 5.04 -17.01 -1.60
C GLY A 145 3.92 -16.36 -2.43
N SER A 146 4.22 -16.01 -3.68
CA SER A 146 3.24 -15.40 -4.59
C SER A 146 2.05 -16.31 -4.87
N VAL A 147 2.31 -17.58 -5.18
CA VAL A 147 1.28 -18.59 -5.40
C VAL A 147 0.42 -18.77 -4.15
N LEU A 148 1.04 -18.81 -2.97
CA LEU A 148 0.34 -18.95 -1.70
C LEU A 148 -0.59 -17.75 -1.42
N VAL A 149 -0.08 -16.53 -1.54
CA VAL A 149 -0.86 -15.31 -1.28
C VAL A 149 -1.98 -15.13 -2.32
N ALA A 150 -1.72 -15.45 -3.59
CA ALA A 150 -2.74 -15.47 -4.63
C ALA A 150 -3.83 -16.51 -4.31
N TRP A 151 -3.45 -17.70 -3.85
CA TRP A 151 -4.39 -18.75 -3.44
C TRP A 151 -5.25 -18.34 -2.24
N ILE A 152 -4.65 -17.70 -1.22
CA ILE A 152 -5.39 -17.16 -0.06
C ILE A 152 -6.49 -16.21 -0.53
N ASN A 153 -6.15 -15.26 -1.40
CA ASN A 153 -7.10 -14.29 -1.94
C ASN A 153 -8.15 -14.93 -2.85
N TYR A 154 -7.76 -15.95 -3.62
CA TYR A 154 -8.67 -16.71 -4.48
C TYR A 154 -9.76 -17.43 -3.67
N ARG A 155 -9.39 -18.04 -2.53
CA ARG A 155 -10.28 -18.84 -1.67
C ARG A 155 -11.37 -18.05 -0.95
N GLY A 156 -11.26 -16.72 -0.86
CA GLY A 156 -12.33 -15.88 -0.32
C GLY A 156 -11.90 -14.90 0.76
N ILE A 157 -12.62 -13.78 0.83
CA ILE A 157 -12.34 -12.69 1.77
C ILE A 157 -12.38 -13.11 3.25
N LYS A 158 -13.14 -14.16 3.62
CA LYS A 158 -13.14 -14.72 4.98
C LYS A 158 -11.78 -15.26 5.41
N LEU A 159 -11.14 -16.06 4.54
CA LEU A 159 -9.84 -16.65 4.83
C LEU A 159 -8.76 -15.56 4.87
N THR A 160 -8.76 -14.70 3.85
CA THR A 160 -7.92 -13.49 3.76
C THR A 160 -7.95 -12.71 5.07
N THR A 161 -9.14 -12.34 5.54
CA THR A 161 -9.31 -11.52 6.74
C THR A 161 -8.81 -12.24 8.00
N ALA A 162 -9.10 -13.53 8.16
CA ALA A 162 -8.63 -14.31 9.31
C ALA A 162 -7.10 -14.39 9.36
N ILE A 163 -6.45 -14.66 8.22
CA ILE A 163 -4.99 -14.70 8.12
C ILE A 163 -4.39 -13.31 8.40
N THR A 164 -4.92 -12.26 7.76
CA THR A 164 -4.48 -10.89 7.99
C THR A 164 -4.58 -10.50 9.46
N PHE A 165 -5.66 -10.88 10.15
CA PHE A 165 -5.82 -10.62 11.58
C PHE A 165 -4.74 -11.32 12.43
N ILE A 166 -4.48 -12.60 12.19
CA ILE A 166 -3.45 -13.37 12.92
C ILE A 166 -2.05 -12.75 12.69
N LEU A 167 -1.72 -12.43 11.44
CA LEU A 167 -0.44 -11.81 11.10
C LEU A 167 -0.31 -10.40 11.69
N THR A 168 -1.40 -9.63 11.72
CA THR A 168 -1.43 -8.31 12.37
C THR A 168 -1.17 -8.44 13.88
N LEU A 169 -1.73 -9.45 14.54
CA LEU A 169 -1.41 -9.71 15.96
C LEU A 169 0.06 -10.05 16.15
N LEU A 170 0.66 -10.84 15.26
CA LEU A 170 2.09 -11.14 15.31
C LEU A 170 2.95 -9.88 15.18
N ILE A 171 2.61 -8.99 14.22
CA ILE A 171 3.26 -7.68 14.07
C ILE A 171 3.17 -6.91 15.38
N LEU A 172 1.95 -6.76 15.94
CA LEU A 172 1.72 -6.01 17.17
C LEU A 172 2.49 -6.59 18.36
N ILE A 173 2.57 -7.91 18.49
CA ILE A 173 3.34 -8.57 19.55
C ILE A 173 4.83 -8.27 19.37
N ALA A 174 5.36 -8.45 18.15
CA ALA A 174 6.78 -8.20 17.86
C ALA A 174 7.17 -6.74 18.16
N GLY A 175 6.38 -5.77 17.68
CA GLY A 175 6.67 -4.36 17.95
C GLY A 175 6.44 -3.98 19.40
N LEU A 176 5.38 -4.47 20.08
CA LEU A 176 5.18 -4.20 21.50
C LEU A 176 6.36 -4.72 22.33
N MET A 177 6.86 -5.92 22.01
CA MET A 177 8.03 -6.48 22.67
C MET A 177 9.28 -5.61 22.41
N LEU A 178 9.51 -5.14 21.19
CA LEU A 178 10.58 -4.19 20.88
C LEU A 178 10.45 -2.90 21.71
N ILE A 179 9.26 -2.32 21.81
CA ILE A 179 9.04 -1.11 22.62
C ILE A 179 9.33 -1.39 24.10
N THR A 180 8.76 -2.46 24.67
CA THR A 180 8.98 -2.78 26.09
C THR A 180 10.42 -3.16 26.42
N GLY A 181 11.10 -3.87 25.51
CA GLY A 181 12.52 -4.18 25.66
C GLY A 181 13.38 -2.93 25.56
N SER A 182 13.09 -2.05 24.60
CA SER A 182 13.81 -0.79 24.42
C SER A 182 13.65 0.19 25.58
N THR A 183 12.48 0.22 26.23
CA THR A 183 12.26 1.08 27.39
C THR A 183 12.93 0.55 28.65
N ALA A 184 12.97 -0.78 28.82
CA ALA A 184 13.62 -1.42 29.97
C ALA A 184 15.15 -1.51 29.84
N GLY A 185 15.66 -1.84 28.65
CA GLY A 185 17.09 -2.12 28.40
C GLY A 185 17.83 -1.05 27.60
N GLY A 186 17.15 -0.06 27.01
CA GLY A 186 17.78 0.97 26.18
C GLY A 186 18.40 2.12 26.96
N ASN A 187 19.35 2.83 26.33
CA ASN A 187 19.99 4.04 26.86
C ASN A 187 19.60 5.31 26.06
N ALA A 188 19.23 6.41 26.74
CA ALA A 188 18.78 7.63 26.09
C ALA A 188 19.93 8.34 25.36
N GLN A 189 21.17 8.06 25.76
CA GLN A 189 22.37 8.56 25.09
C GLN A 189 22.50 7.99 23.67
N ASN A 190 21.98 6.79 23.40
CA ASN A 190 22.01 6.19 22.06
C ASN A 190 21.15 6.94 21.04
N MET A 191 20.20 7.76 21.51
CA MET A 191 19.37 8.59 20.63
C MET A 191 20.13 9.78 20.06
N GLN A 192 21.36 10.07 20.53
CA GLN A 192 22.19 11.10 19.92
C GLN A 192 22.86 10.56 18.64
N PRO A 193 22.89 11.34 17.55
CA PRO A 193 22.36 12.70 17.42
C PRO A 193 20.83 12.71 17.21
N PHE A 194 20.16 13.67 17.86
CA PHE A 194 18.71 13.86 17.68
C PHE A 194 18.35 14.31 16.26
N PHE A 195 19.23 15.09 15.63
CA PHE A 195 19.08 15.56 14.26
C PHE A 195 20.37 15.29 13.50
N GLU A 196 20.25 14.54 12.42
CA GLU A 196 21.33 14.26 11.46
C GLU A 196 21.08 15.08 10.20
N LYS A 197 22.13 15.68 9.62
CA LYS A 197 22.04 16.55 8.43
C LYS A 197 21.02 17.71 8.53
N GLY A 198 20.58 18.07 9.72
CA GLY A 198 19.64 19.18 9.99
C GLY A 198 18.31 19.06 9.22
N ILE A 199 17.84 20.18 8.65
CA ILE A 199 16.59 20.22 7.88
C ILE A 199 16.66 19.34 6.62
N ALA A 200 17.84 19.19 6.02
CA ALA A 200 17.99 18.37 4.82
C ALA A 200 17.68 16.89 5.12
N GLY A 201 18.23 16.35 6.20
CA GLY A 201 17.94 14.98 6.66
C GLY A 201 16.46 14.76 6.97
N LEU A 202 15.85 15.71 7.69
CA LEU A 202 14.41 15.71 7.98
C LEU A 202 13.58 15.64 6.68
N LEU A 203 13.90 16.48 5.68
CA LEU A 203 13.20 16.52 4.40
C LEU A 203 13.38 15.21 3.61
N THR A 204 14.58 14.62 3.61
CA THR A 204 14.84 13.33 2.97
C THR A 204 13.90 12.25 3.48
N VAL A 205 13.72 12.14 4.81
CA VAL A 205 12.82 11.14 5.39
C VAL A 205 11.35 11.51 5.14
N ILE A 206 10.97 12.79 5.24
CA ILE A 206 9.60 13.25 4.93
C ILE A 206 9.18 12.82 3.52
N ILE A 207 10.07 12.90 2.53
CA ILE A 207 9.78 12.49 1.13
C ILE A 207 9.46 10.99 1.02
N MET A 208 10.06 10.15 1.86
CA MET A 208 9.81 8.70 1.88
C MET A 208 8.48 8.33 2.57
N THR A 209 8.01 9.17 3.51
CA THR A 209 6.83 8.85 4.33
C THR A 209 5.53 8.56 3.56
N PRO A 210 5.17 9.24 2.45
CA PRO A 210 3.92 8.95 1.76
C PRO A 210 3.86 7.50 1.28
N PHE A 211 4.99 6.96 0.83
CA PHE A 211 5.11 5.56 0.43
C PHE A 211 4.85 4.61 1.63
N MET A 212 5.35 4.96 2.82
CA MET A 212 5.16 4.16 4.04
C MET A 212 3.72 4.12 4.55
N PHE A 213 2.88 5.06 4.12
CA PHE A 213 1.47 5.12 4.49
C PHE A 213 0.53 4.67 3.36
N VAL A 214 1.06 4.18 2.23
CA VAL A 214 0.22 3.57 1.19
C VAL A 214 -0.47 2.35 1.79
N GLY A 215 -1.78 2.20 1.56
CA GLY A 215 -2.57 1.10 2.09
C GLY A 215 -3.88 1.54 2.75
N PHE A 216 -3.98 2.79 3.22
CA PHE A 216 -5.25 3.34 3.71
C PHE A 216 -6.33 3.37 2.61
N ASP A 217 -5.90 3.53 1.35
CA ASP A 217 -6.74 3.58 0.15
C ASP A 217 -7.29 2.21 -0.28
N VAL A 218 -6.83 1.12 0.33
CA VAL A 218 -7.41 -0.23 0.16
C VAL A 218 -8.83 -0.31 0.74
N ILE A 219 -9.13 0.46 1.80
CA ILE A 219 -10.47 0.50 2.40
C ILE A 219 -11.55 0.89 1.37
N PRO A 220 -11.41 2.02 0.63
CA PRO A 220 -12.28 2.36 -0.49
C PRO A 220 -12.53 1.22 -1.48
N GLN A 221 -11.52 0.42 -1.81
CA GLN A 221 -11.64 -0.66 -2.79
C GLN A 221 -12.57 -1.77 -2.31
N ALA A 222 -12.52 -2.07 -1.02
CA ALA A 222 -13.30 -3.11 -0.36
C ALA A 222 -14.61 -2.58 0.23
N ALA A 223 -15.01 -1.34 -0.05
CA ALA A 223 -16.13 -0.68 0.63
C ALA A 223 -17.47 -1.46 0.53
N GLU A 224 -17.74 -2.17 -0.56
CA GLU A 224 -18.94 -3.02 -0.70
C GLU A 224 -18.94 -4.25 0.21
N GLU A 225 -17.76 -4.72 0.60
CA GLU A 225 -17.62 -5.87 1.50
C GLU A 225 -17.70 -5.44 2.98
N ILE A 226 -17.72 -4.14 3.28
CA ILE A 226 -17.78 -3.61 4.64
C ILE A 226 -19.21 -3.63 5.19
N ASN A 227 -19.40 -4.40 6.26
CA ASN A 227 -20.67 -4.51 6.97
C ASN A 227 -20.76 -3.54 8.15
N LEU A 228 -20.54 -2.26 7.88
CA LEU A 228 -20.58 -1.19 8.89
C LEU A 228 -21.41 0.00 8.40
N PRO A 229 -21.86 0.89 9.31
CA PRO A 229 -22.42 2.17 8.93
C PRO A 229 -21.43 2.96 8.07
N GLN A 230 -21.94 3.63 7.02
CA GLN A 230 -21.13 4.37 6.05
C GLN A 230 -20.17 5.38 6.70
N LYS A 231 -20.60 6.07 7.76
CA LYS A 231 -19.77 7.01 8.53
C LYS A 231 -18.54 6.34 9.15
N LYS A 232 -18.65 5.08 9.58
CA LYS A 232 -17.53 4.34 10.17
C LYS A 232 -16.45 4.02 9.14
N ILE A 233 -16.79 3.84 7.87
CA ILE A 233 -15.78 3.58 6.81
C ILE A 233 -14.75 4.71 6.78
N GLY A 234 -15.22 5.97 6.75
CA GLY A 234 -14.34 7.14 6.79
C GLY A 234 -13.57 7.29 8.11
N GLN A 235 -14.20 6.98 9.25
CA GLN A 235 -13.54 7.04 10.57
C GLN A 235 -12.42 6.00 10.70
N LEU A 236 -12.66 4.77 10.23
CA LEU A 236 -11.67 3.69 10.27
C LEU A 236 -10.51 3.95 9.31
N LEU A 237 -10.76 4.59 8.17
CA LEU A 237 -9.70 5.04 7.26
C LEU A 237 -8.73 5.99 7.98
N ILE A 238 -9.22 7.06 8.58
CA ILE A 238 -8.36 8.01 9.31
C ILE A 238 -7.72 7.34 10.54
N GLY A 239 -8.50 6.54 11.28
CA GLY A 239 -8.00 5.82 12.44
C GLY A 239 -6.84 4.88 12.08
N SER A 240 -6.89 4.22 10.92
CA SER A 240 -5.81 3.34 10.46
C SER A 240 -4.53 4.12 10.15
N VAL A 241 -4.63 5.29 9.49
CA VAL A 241 -3.46 6.13 9.20
C VAL A 241 -2.82 6.62 10.50
N ILE A 242 -3.61 7.13 11.44
CA ILE A 242 -3.10 7.58 12.74
C ILE A 242 -2.41 6.42 13.48
N LEU A 243 -3.00 5.22 13.45
CA LEU A 243 -2.40 4.04 14.06
C LEU A 243 -1.05 3.68 13.41
N ALA A 244 -0.94 3.79 12.08
CA ALA A 244 0.32 3.58 11.38
C ALA A 244 1.37 4.64 11.76
N VAL A 245 0.98 5.91 11.90
CA VAL A 245 1.90 6.98 12.35
C VAL A 245 2.46 6.67 13.73
N VAL A 246 1.58 6.32 14.68
CA VAL A 246 1.99 5.94 16.04
C VAL A 246 2.92 4.73 16.01
N TRP A 247 2.62 3.75 15.16
CA TRP A 247 3.44 2.56 15.00
C TRP A 247 4.86 2.88 14.51
N TYR A 248 5.01 3.60 13.40
CA TYR A 248 6.33 3.96 12.87
C TYR A 248 7.14 4.81 13.86
N VAL A 249 6.51 5.80 14.49
CA VAL A 249 7.15 6.63 15.52
C VAL A 249 7.62 5.77 16.69
N ALA A 250 6.81 4.82 17.15
CA ALA A 250 7.18 3.92 18.23
C ALA A 250 8.39 3.04 17.83
N VAL A 251 8.37 2.43 16.64
CA VAL A 251 9.48 1.59 16.16
C VAL A 251 10.78 2.40 16.07
N ILE A 252 10.76 3.59 15.47
CA ILE A 252 11.94 4.48 15.37
C ILE A 252 12.47 4.82 16.76
N PHE A 253 11.57 5.16 17.68
CA PHE A 253 11.93 5.44 19.07
C PHE A 253 12.57 4.23 19.75
N GLY A 254 11.99 3.03 19.60
CA GLY A 254 12.48 1.81 20.22
C GLY A 254 13.88 1.43 19.73
N VAL A 255 14.11 1.50 18.42
CA VAL A 255 15.42 1.26 17.81
C VAL A 255 16.45 2.28 18.30
N SER A 256 16.11 3.56 18.25
CA SER A 256 17.01 4.66 18.63
C SER A 256 17.41 4.62 20.11
N ARG A 257 16.62 3.98 20.98
CA ARG A 257 16.96 3.82 22.40
C ARG A 257 17.93 2.66 22.63
N VAL A 258 18.00 1.68 21.73
CA VAL A 258 18.77 0.45 21.95
C VAL A 258 20.10 0.46 21.23
N LEU A 259 20.10 0.81 19.94
CA LEU A 259 21.31 0.80 19.11
C LEU A 259 21.95 2.18 19.06
N SER A 260 23.28 2.21 19.12
CA SER A 260 24.05 3.43 18.84
C SER A 260 24.10 3.73 17.34
N PRO A 261 24.44 4.96 16.92
CA PRO A 261 24.60 5.29 15.49
C PRO A 261 25.59 4.40 14.75
N THR A 262 26.65 3.95 15.42
CA THR A 262 27.65 3.04 14.84
C THR A 262 27.04 1.66 14.57
N GLU A 263 26.30 1.12 15.54
CA GLU A 263 25.64 -0.19 15.41
C GLU A 263 24.55 -0.18 14.35
N ILE A 264 23.81 0.93 14.21
CA ILE A 264 22.82 1.10 13.14
C ILE A 264 23.50 1.04 11.76
N GLY A 265 24.70 1.60 11.61
CA GLY A 265 25.44 1.59 10.35
C GLY A 265 26.04 0.24 9.96
N GLU A 266 26.29 -0.63 10.93
CA GLU A 266 26.88 -1.97 10.72
C GLU A 266 25.81 -3.07 10.56
N SER A 267 24.59 -2.80 11.00
CA SER A 267 23.50 -3.76 11.01
C SER A 267 22.83 -3.92 9.63
N ASN A 268 22.58 -5.17 9.26
CA ASN A 268 21.79 -5.50 8.05
C ASN A 268 20.29 -5.38 8.30
N LEU A 269 19.79 -5.78 9.48
CA LEU A 269 18.40 -5.66 9.91
C LEU A 269 18.31 -4.93 11.24
N VAL A 270 18.40 -3.61 11.18
CA VAL A 270 18.53 -2.72 12.35
C VAL A 270 17.48 -2.98 13.42
N THR A 271 16.24 -3.22 13.04
CA THR A 271 15.18 -3.45 14.04
C THR A 271 15.33 -4.80 14.72
N ALA A 272 15.71 -5.86 13.99
CA ALA A 272 15.91 -7.20 14.54
C ALA A 272 17.10 -7.23 15.50
N ASP A 273 18.18 -6.55 15.15
CA ASP A 273 19.36 -6.40 16.01
C ASP A 273 19.04 -5.57 17.26
N ALA A 274 18.24 -4.50 17.11
CA ALA A 274 17.73 -3.75 18.25
C ALA A 274 16.89 -4.64 19.18
N MET A 275 16.05 -5.51 18.62
CA MET A 275 15.24 -6.44 19.40
C MET A 275 16.11 -7.48 20.13
N ALA A 276 17.11 -8.06 19.46
CA ALA A 276 18.02 -9.01 20.10
C ALA A 276 18.76 -8.35 21.26
N LYS A 277 19.35 -7.18 21.03
CA LYS A 277 20.11 -6.42 22.03
C LYS A 277 19.26 -5.98 23.21
N ALA A 278 18.02 -5.53 22.96
CA ALA A 278 17.08 -5.12 24.01
C ALA A 278 16.77 -6.23 25.02
N PHE A 279 16.94 -7.49 24.63
CA PHE A 279 16.70 -8.68 25.46
C PHE A 279 18.01 -9.44 25.75
N GLY A 280 19.15 -8.74 25.85
CA GLY A 280 20.43 -9.33 26.23
C GLY A 280 21.07 -10.17 25.12
N ASP A 281 21.09 -9.63 23.90
CA ASP A 281 21.66 -10.25 22.69
C ASP A 281 20.99 -11.59 22.31
N SER A 282 19.70 -11.72 22.62
CA SER A 282 18.92 -12.94 22.35
C SER A 282 18.51 -13.05 20.87
N GLN A 283 19.15 -13.96 20.14
CA GLN A 283 18.80 -14.25 18.74
C GLN A 283 17.34 -14.69 18.58
N MET A 284 16.76 -15.38 19.58
CA MET A 284 15.35 -15.79 19.54
C MET A 284 14.42 -14.57 19.45
N MET A 285 14.75 -13.48 20.15
CA MET A 285 13.97 -12.25 20.14
C MET A 285 14.14 -11.49 18.83
N GLY A 286 15.36 -11.44 18.28
CA GLY A 286 15.61 -10.94 16.93
C GLY A 286 14.80 -11.70 15.88
N ASN A 287 14.82 -13.04 15.92
CA ASN A 287 14.05 -13.90 15.01
C ASN A 287 12.54 -13.68 15.15
N LEU A 288 12.02 -13.48 16.37
CA LEU A 288 10.62 -13.14 16.58
C LEU A 288 10.24 -11.83 15.87
N LEU A 289 11.12 -10.83 15.89
CA LEU A 289 10.88 -9.58 15.17
C LEU A 289 10.88 -9.79 13.65
N VAL A 290 11.80 -10.60 13.14
CA VAL A 290 11.85 -10.96 11.71
C VAL A 290 10.58 -11.68 11.29
N LEU A 291 10.05 -12.58 12.12
CA LEU A 291 8.73 -13.19 11.89
C LEU A 291 7.60 -12.15 11.86
N GLY A 292 7.66 -11.13 12.72
CA GLY A 292 6.80 -9.95 12.64
C GLY A 292 6.94 -9.20 11.31
N GLY A 293 8.18 -9.03 10.81
CA GLY A 293 8.48 -8.46 9.50
C GLY A 293 7.89 -9.22 8.33
N ILE A 294 8.03 -10.55 8.34
CA ILE A 294 7.37 -11.46 7.38
C ILE A 294 5.85 -11.33 7.49
N GLY A 295 5.32 -11.21 8.71
CA GLY A 295 3.93 -10.89 8.97
C GLY A 295 3.50 -9.62 8.23
N GLY A 296 4.30 -8.55 8.31
CA GLY A 296 4.08 -7.28 7.59
C GLY A 296 4.06 -7.42 6.08
N ILE A 297 5.04 -8.13 5.51
CA ILE A 297 5.08 -8.46 4.07
C ILE A 297 3.78 -9.17 3.67
N LEU A 298 3.39 -10.22 4.38
CA LEU A 298 2.22 -11.01 4.04
C LEU A 298 0.91 -10.21 4.21
N THR A 299 0.77 -9.39 5.25
CA THR A 299 -0.42 -8.54 5.42
C THR A 299 -0.52 -7.48 4.34
N SER A 300 0.60 -6.84 4.00
CA SER A 300 0.70 -5.84 2.94
C SER A 300 0.29 -6.46 1.61
N TRP A 301 0.92 -7.57 1.27
CA TRP A 301 0.69 -8.32 0.04
C TRP A 301 -0.79 -8.73 -0.11
N ILE A 302 -1.37 -9.29 0.96
CA ILE A 302 -2.79 -9.64 0.99
C ILE A 302 -3.68 -8.40 0.79
N GLY A 303 -3.40 -7.29 1.48
CA GLY A 303 -4.15 -6.05 1.39
C GLY A 303 -4.18 -5.49 -0.03
N PHE A 304 -3.03 -5.46 -0.71
CA PHE A 304 -2.96 -4.97 -2.09
C PHE A 304 -3.56 -5.92 -3.12
N TYR A 305 -3.58 -7.24 -2.87
CA TYR A 305 -4.42 -8.15 -3.66
C TYR A 305 -5.91 -7.82 -3.52
N VAL A 306 -6.37 -7.57 -2.28
CA VAL A 306 -7.75 -7.17 -2.04
C VAL A 306 -8.05 -5.89 -2.83
N GLY A 307 -7.25 -4.84 -2.64
CA GLY A 307 -7.41 -3.55 -3.31
C GLY A 307 -7.37 -3.64 -4.84
N GLY A 308 -6.28 -4.18 -5.40
CA GLY A 308 -6.05 -4.29 -6.84
C GLY A 308 -7.11 -5.10 -7.57
N SER A 309 -7.48 -6.26 -7.02
CA SER A 309 -8.46 -7.13 -7.67
C SER A 309 -9.85 -6.49 -7.73
N ARG A 310 -10.19 -5.63 -6.75
CA ARG A 310 -11.48 -4.91 -6.67
C ARG A 310 -11.51 -3.66 -7.55
N ALA A 311 -10.38 -2.96 -7.67
CA ALA A 311 -10.21 -1.89 -8.64
C ALA A 311 -10.36 -2.42 -10.09
N ILE A 312 -9.71 -3.54 -10.42
CA ILE A 312 -9.85 -4.20 -11.73
C ILE A 312 -11.30 -4.67 -11.96
N TYR A 313 -11.90 -5.31 -10.95
CA TYR A 313 -13.29 -5.76 -11.00
C TYR A 313 -14.27 -4.62 -11.29
N ALA A 314 -14.11 -3.47 -10.62
CA ALA A 314 -14.97 -2.31 -10.82
C ALA A 314 -14.88 -1.76 -12.26
N LEU A 315 -13.66 -1.59 -12.79
CA LEU A 315 -13.46 -1.15 -14.18
C LEU A 315 -14.05 -2.13 -15.20
N ALA A 316 -13.89 -3.43 -14.96
CA ALA A 316 -14.40 -4.46 -15.86
C ALA A 316 -15.94 -4.52 -15.86
N ARG A 317 -16.58 -4.36 -14.69
CA ARG A 317 -18.04 -4.25 -14.56
C ARG A 317 -18.59 -2.99 -15.23
N ALA A 318 -17.85 -1.87 -15.14
CA ALA A 318 -18.17 -0.64 -15.84
C ALA A 318 -17.87 -0.68 -17.36
N GLY A 319 -17.42 -1.82 -17.91
CA GLY A 319 -17.12 -1.98 -19.33
C GLY A 319 -15.91 -1.17 -19.81
N MET A 320 -15.01 -0.77 -18.91
CA MET A 320 -13.77 -0.07 -19.24
C MET A 320 -12.55 -1.01 -19.30
N LEU A 321 -12.72 -2.25 -18.83
CA LEU A 321 -11.82 -3.39 -19.05
C LEU A 321 -12.62 -4.59 -19.60
N PRO A 322 -11.94 -5.63 -20.12
CA PRO A 322 -12.62 -6.86 -20.54
C PRO A 322 -13.52 -7.43 -19.44
N LYS A 323 -14.80 -7.68 -19.74
CA LYS A 323 -15.81 -8.13 -18.76
C LYS A 323 -15.41 -9.40 -18.01
N SER A 324 -14.57 -10.25 -18.61
CA SER A 324 -14.02 -11.44 -17.98
C SER A 324 -13.30 -11.14 -16.67
N LEU A 325 -12.59 -10.02 -16.57
CA LEU A 325 -11.89 -9.60 -15.35
C LEU A 325 -12.85 -9.19 -14.23
N GLY A 326 -14.10 -8.89 -14.56
CA GLY A 326 -15.18 -8.56 -13.62
C GLY A 326 -15.98 -9.77 -13.14
N GLU A 327 -15.56 -11.00 -13.45
CA GLU A 327 -16.28 -12.22 -13.04
C GLU A 327 -15.95 -12.65 -11.61
N LEU A 328 -16.99 -12.85 -10.81
CA LEU A 328 -16.87 -13.36 -9.44
C LEU A 328 -16.85 -14.90 -9.41
N HIS A 329 -16.01 -15.45 -8.53
CA HIS A 329 -15.86 -16.88 -8.33
C HIS A 329 -17.18 -17.52 -7.89
N PRO A 330 -17.61 -18.65 -8.48
CA PRO A 330 -18.91 -19.26 -8.18
C PRO A 330 -19.17 -19.63 -6.72
N LYS A 331 -18.11 -20.02 -6.00
CA LYS A 331 -18.20 -20.45 -4.60
C LYS A 331 -17.82 -19.34 -3.61
N TYR A 332 -16.91 -18.45 -4.00
CA TYR A 332 -16.22 -17.54 -3.07
C TYR A 332 -16.59 -16.08 -3.25
N ASN A 333 -17.28 -15.74 -4.35
CA ASN A 333 -17.65 -14.38 -4.73
C ASN A 333 -16.46 -13.40 -4.76
N THR A 334 -15.26 -13.90 -5.07
CA THR A 334 -14.04 -13.10 -5.26
C THR A 334 -13.78 -12.85 -6.74
N PRO A 335 -13.17 -11.71 -7.13
CA PRO A 335 -12.82 -11.42 -8.52
C PRO A 335 -11.63 -12.28 -8.99
N HIS A 336 -11.89 -13.58 -9.19
CA HIS A 336 -10.86 -14.60 -9.34
C HIS A 336 -9.93 -14.38 -10.54
N ARG A 337 -10.43 -13.92 -11.69
CA ARG A 337 -9.59 -13.64 -12.85
C ARG A 337 -8.70 -12.42 -12.67
N ALA A 338 -9.17 -11.40 -11.95
CA ALA A 338 -8.33 -10.27 -11.56
C ALA A 338 -7.23 -10.72 -10.59
N ILE A 339 -7.57 -11.57 -9.60
CA ILE A 339 -6.58 -12.14 -8.67
C ILE A 339 -5.52 -12.94 -9.43
N LEU A 340 -5.92 -13.79 -10.38
CA LEU A 340 -4.96 -14.57 -11.19
C LEU A 340 -4.07 -13.66 -12.04
N LEU A 341 -4.61 -12.59 -12.63
CA LEU A 341 -3.81 -11.62 -13.40
C LEU A 341 -2.74 -10.96 -12.53
N ILE A 342 -3.11 -10.48 -11.34
CA ILE A 342 -2.15 -9.90 -10.39
C ILE A 342 -1.15 -10.98 -9.93
N GLY A 343 -1.62 -12.23 -9.73
CA GLY A 343 -0.82 -13.41 -9.45
C GLY A 343 0.29 -13.66 -10.45
N VAL A 344 0.00 -13.54 -11.74
CA VAL A 344 1.00 -13.71 -12.80
C VAL A 344 2.12 -12.67 -12.66
N PHE A 345 1.79 -11.38 -12.51
CA PHE A 345 2.81 -10.34 -12.33
C PHE A 345 3.65 -10.57 -11.07
N SER A 346 2.98 -10.93 -9.98
CA SER A 346 3.60 -11.23 -8.68
C SER A 346 4.55 -12.43 -8.75
N THR A 347 4.16 -13.49 -9.47
CA THR A 347 4.95 -14.72 -9.61
C THR A 347 6.16 -14.51 -10.52
N ILE A 348 6.05 -13.64 -11.53
CA ILE A 348 7.17 -13.34 -12.43
C ILE A 348 8.18 -12.39 -11.77
N ALA A 349 7.74 -11.51 -10.87
CA ALA A 349 8.58 -10.46 -10.29
C ALA A 349 9.90 -10.92 -9.67
N PRO A 350 10.00 -12.05 -8.92
CA PRO A 350 11.27 -12.56 -8.41
C PRO A 350 12.31 -12.85 -9.52
N LEU A 351 11.88 -13.13 -10.75
CA LEU A 351 12.81 -13.34 -11.87
C LEU A 351 13.50 -12.03 -12.30
N LEU A 352 13.02 -10.87 -11.85
CA LEU A 352 13.67 -9.59 -12.13
C LEU A 352 14.83 -9.27 -11.16
N GLY A 353 15.05 -10.13 -10.16
CA GLY A 353 16.10 -9.99 -9.15
C GLY A 353 15.83 -8.88 -8.12
N ARG A 354 16.71 -8.78 -7.11
CA ARG A 354 16.59 -7.78 -6.04
C ARG A 354 16.50 -6.32 -6.52
N PRO A 355 17.19 -5.88 -7.59
CA PRO A 355 17.06 -4.51 -8.11
C PRO A 355 15.63 -4.11 -8.46
N ALA A 356 14.75 -5.08 -8.79
CA ALA A 356 13.35 -4.83 -9.09
C ALA A 356 12.56 -4.22 -7.92
N LEU A 357 13.04 -4.36 -6.68
CA LEU A 357 12.42 -3.70 -5.52
C LEU A 357 12.31 -2.19 -5.73
N VAL A 358 13.40 -1.55 -6.19
CA VAL A 358 13.44 -0.10 -6.43
C VAL A 358 12.53 0.26 -7.60
N TRP A 359 12.65 -0.47 -8.72
CA TRP A 359 11.89 -0.15 -9.92
C TRP A 359 10.37 -0.23 -9.72
N LEU A 360 9.91 -1.21 -8.94
CA LEU A 360 8.49 -1.41 -8.64
C LEU A 360 7.98 -0.35 -7.66
N VAL A 361 8.76 0.02 -6.65
CA VAL A 361 8.42 1.08 -5.71
C VAL A 361 8.26 2.42 -6.42
N ASP A 362 9.20 2.78 -7.29
CA ASP A 362 9.21 4.08 -7.93
C ASP A 362 8.11 4.20 -9.01
N ALA A 363 7.99 3.19 -9.88
CA ALA A 363 6.95 3.16 -10.91
C ALA A 363 5.53 3.07 -10.30
N GLY A 364 5.37 2.22 -9.26
CA GLY A 364 4.11 2.07 -8.54
C GLY A 364 3.74 3.32 -7.74
N GLY A 365 4.73 3.94 -7.10
CA GLY A 365 4.61 5.18 -6.33
C GLY A 365 4.02 6.31 -7.16
N LEU A 366 4.51 6.52 -8.39
CA LEU A 366 3.95 7.50 -9.31
C LEU A 366 2.45 7.23 -9.58
N GLY A 367 2.07 5.97 -9.80
CA GLY A 367 0.67 5.57 -10.04
C GLY A 367 -0.25 5.90 -8.86
N LEU A 368 0.21 5.64 -7.63
CA LEU A 368 -0.53 5.93 -6.39
C LEU A 368 -0.77 7.43 -6.23
N VAL A 369 0.29 8.24 -6.38
CA VAL A 369 0.20 9.69 -6.15
C VAL A 369 -0.66 10.37 -7.21
N VAL A 370 -0.59 9.93 -8.48
CA VAL A 370 -1.51 10.39 -9.53
C VAL A 370 -2.96 10.07 -9.18
N ALA A 371 -3.25 8.88 -8.65
CA ALA A 371 -4.59 8.53 -8.20
C ALA A 371 -5.05 9.41 -7.02
N TRP A 372 -4.19 9.65 -6.02
CA TRP A 372 -4.48 10.53 -4.90
C TRP A 372 -4.80 11.96 -5.34
N LEU A 373 -4.03 12.50 -6.28
CA LEU A 373 -4.28 13.81 -6.87
C LEU A 373 -5.66 13.87 -7.54
N MET A 374 -6.00 12.85 -8.33
CA MET A 374 -7.29 12.76 -9.01
C MET A 374 -8.48 12.65 -8.03
N VAL A 375 -8.29 11.99 -6.89
CA VAL A 375 -9.31 11.90 -5.83
C VAL A 375 -9.46 13.23 -5.10
N ALA A 376 -8.36 13.91 -4.77
CA ALA A 376 -8.40 15.24 -4.15
C ALA A 376 -9.13 16.25 -5.07
N ILE A 377 -8.86 16.21 -6.38
CA ILE A 377 -9.61 17.01 -7.37
C ILE A 377 -11.09 16.61 -7.39
N SER A 378 -11.39 15.31 -7.38
CA SER A 378 -12.77 14.81 -7.36
C SER A 378 -13.55 15.29 -6.14
N PHE A 379 -12.93 15.31 -4.97
CA PHE A 379 -13.52 15.86 -3.74
C PHE A 379 -13.97 17.31 -3.92
N ILE A 380 -13.10 18.17 -4.47
CA ILE A 380 -13.41 19.59 -4.71
C ILE A 380 -14.57 19.72 -5.70
N ILE A 381 -14.51 18.98 -6.80
CA ILE A 381 -15.55 19.02 -7.85
C ILE A 381 -16.89 18.56 -7.28
N LEU A 382 -16.95 17.45 -6.54
CA LEU A 382 -18.21 16.91 -6.00
C LEU A 382 -18.82 17.79 -4.92
N ARG A 383 -18.02 18.55 -4.16
CA ARG A 383 -18.52 19.59 -3.24
C ARG A 383 -19.26 20.71 -3.97
N LYS A 384 -18.89 21.03 -5.22
CA LYS A 384 -19.53 22.06 -6.05
C LYS A 384 -20.67 21.51 -6.92
N LYS A 385 -20.43 20.38 -7.61
CA LYS A 385 -21.35 19.78 -8.60
C LYS A 385 -22.49 19.01 -7.95
N ALA A 386 -22.28 18.44 -6.76
CA ALA A 386 -23.27 17.64 -6.05
C ALA A 386 -23.37 18.07 -4.56
N PRO A 387 -23.79 19.32 -4.28
CA PRO A 387 -23.86 19.83 -2.91
C PRO A 387 -24.86 19.06 -2.04
N GLY A 388 -25.98 18.60 -2.63
CA GLY A 388 -27.02 17.82 -1.95
C GLY A 388 -26.69 16.34 -1.68
N MET A 389 -25.53 15.85 -2.13
CA MET A 389 -25.13 14.46 -1.88
C MET A 389 -25.00 14.18 -0.38
N LYS A 390 -25.57 13.07 0.09
CA LYS A 390 -25.42 12.59 1.47
C LYS A 390 -23.94 12.31 1.77
N ARG A 391 -23.42 12.93 2.84
CA ARG A 391 -22.03 12.78 3.31
C ARG A 391 -22.03 12.35 4.77
N PRO A 392 -22.10 11.04 5.06
CA PRO A 392 -22.16 10.54 6.43
C PRO A 392 -20.95 10.94 7.26
N PHE A 393 -19.75 10.89 6.67
CA PHE A 393 -18.54 11.53 7.19
C PHE A 393 -18.31 12.81 6.38
N ARG A 394 -18.56 13.97 6.99
CA ARG A 394 -18.44 15.28 6.33
C ARG A 394 -17.34 16.11 6.96
N LEU A 395 -16.36 16.51 6.15
CA LEU A 395 -15.31 17.42 6.56
C LEU A 395 -15.85 18.83 6.82
N ARG A 396 -15.37 19.42 7.91
CA ARG A 396 -15.53 20.84 8.25
C ARG A 396 -14.50 21.65 7.43
N GLY A 397 -14.83 22.88 7.02
CA GLY A 397 -13.91 23.73 6.24
C GLY A 397 -14.09 23.70 4.70
N GLY A 398 -15.21 23.20 4.20
CA GLY A 398 -15.57 23.33 2.78
C GLY A 398 -14.64 22.57 1.83
N THR A 399 -13.96 23.29 0.94
CA THR A 399 -13.03 22.72 -0.06
C THR A 399 -11.55 22.94 0.26
N THR A 400 -11.22 23.65 1.35
CA THR A 400 -9.85 24.00 1.71
C THR A 400 -8.96 22.77 1.89
N ILE A 401 -9.45 21.76 2.61
CA ILE A 401 -8.73 20.48 2.79
C ILE A 401 -8.46 19.80 1.45
N GLY A 402 -9.40 19.89 0.51
CA GLY A 402 -9.23 19.38 -0.85
C GLY A 402 -8.10 20.09 -1.60
N TRP A 403 -8.04 21.42 -1.53
CA TRP A 403 -6.95 22.18 -2.17
C TRP A 403 -5.59 21.86 -1.58
N ILE A 404 -5.49 21.76 -0.25
CA ILE A 404 -4.25 21.36 0.43
C ILE A 404 -3.83 19.97 -0.06
N ALA A 405 -4.75 19.00 -0.11
CA ALA A 405 -4.46 17.67 -0.65
C ALA A 405 -4.02 17.71 -2.12
N VAL A 406 -4.63 18.54 -2.97
CA VAL A 406 -4.20 18.72 -4.37
C VAL A 406 -2.77 19.25 -4.46
N PHE A 407 -2.42 20.30 -3.70
CA PHE A 407 -1.06 20.83 -3.72
C PHE A 407 -0.03 19.82 -3.22
N MET A 408 -0.38 19.04 -2.20
CA MET A 408 0.50 18.03 -1.65
C MET A 408 0.70 16.84 -2.59
N SER A 409 -0.37 16.23 -3.08
CA SER A 409 -0.27 15.13 -4.05
C SER A 409 0.38 15.61 -5.35
N GLY A 410 0.11 16.84 -5.79
CA GLY A 410 0.79 17.46 -6.92
C GLY A 410 2.29 17.65 -6.68
N GLY A 411 2.67 18.17 -5.51
CA GLY A 411 4.07 18.33 -5.10
C GLY A 411 4.81 16.99 -5.07
N ILE A 412 4.22 15.95 -4.47
CA ILE A 412 4.80 14.60 -4.47
C ILE A 412 4.91 14.07 -5.91
N THR A 413 3.92 14.29 -6.78
CA THR A 413 3.99 13.87 -8.18
C THR A 413 5.19 14.51 -8.90
N ILE A 414 5.48 15.78 -8.60
CA ILE A 414 6.63 16.48 -9.17
C ILE A 414 7.93 15.82 -8.74
N LEU A 415 8.04 15.29 -7.50
CA LEU A 415 9.26 14.63 -7.03
C LEU A 415 9.66 13.39 -7.84
N TYR A 416 8.72 12.79 -8.58
CA TYR A 416 8.97 11.66 -9.48
C TYR A 416 9.41 12.09 -10.90
N MET A 417 9.42 13.39 -11.20
CA MET A 417 9.79 13.90 -12.52
C MET A 417 11.32 13.98 -12.70
N PRO A 418 11.84 13.93 -13.95
CA PRO A 418 13.28 14.01 -14.20
C PRO A 418 13.95 15.21 -13.53
N GLY A 419 15.07 14.97 -12.83
CA GLY A 419 15.83 16.00 -12.11
C GLY A 419 15.43 16.20 -10.65
N MET A 420 14.48 15.43 -10.13
CA MET A 420 14.05 15.47 -8.73
C MET A 420 14.62 14.28 -7.91
N PRO A 421 14.61 14.35 -6.56
CA PRO A 421 15.24 13.34 -5.71
C PRO A 421 14.66 11.91 -5.82
N SER A 422 13.40 11.79 -6.23
CA SER A 422 12.70 10.50 -6.44
C SER A 422 12.40 10.29 -7.93
N ALA A 423 13.17 10.92 -8.81
CA ALA A 423 12.95 10.85 -10.25
C ALA A 423 13.03 9.41 -10.75
N LEU A 424 12.11 9.05 -11.65
CA LEU A 424 12.14 7.74 -12.26
C LEU A 424 13.45 7.52 -13.05
N ILE A 425 14.13 6.43 -12.76
CA ILE A 425 15.40 6.04 -13.35
C ILE A 425 15.18 5.35 -14.69
N TRP A 426 15.89 5.83 -15.71
CA TRP A 426 15.91 5.22 -17.03
C TRP A 426 16.81 3.96 -17.05
N PRO A 427 16.45 2.87 -17.76
CA PRO A 427 15.25 2.69 -18.57
C PRO A 427 14.09 2.00 -17.83
N TYR A 428 14.36 1.25 -16.76
CA TYR A 428 13.43 0.24 -16.25
C TYR A 428 12.10 0.82 -15.76
N GLU A 429 12.12 1.87 -14.96
CA GLU A 429 10.92 2.44 -14.34
C GLU A 429 10.02 3.12 -15.38
N TRP A 430 10.61 3.86 -16.31
CA TRP A 430 9.88 4.48 -17.41
C TRP A 430 9.30 3.46 -18.40
N VAL A 431 9.99 2.34 -18.62
CA VAL A 431 9.45 1.22 -19.41
C VAL A 431 8.25 0.61 -18.71
N ILE A 432 8.29 0.40 -17.39
CA ILE A 432 7.14 -0.11 -16.61
C ILE A 432 5.95 0.83 -16.75
N VAL A 433 6.14 2.14 -16.48
CA VAL A 433 5.06 3.13 -16.57
C VAL A 433 4.53 3.25 -18.01
N GLY A 434 5.43 3.36 -18.99
CA GLY A 434 5.08 3.49 -20.41
C GLY A 434 4.32 2.27 -20.93
N ALA A 435 4.81 1.06 -20.65
CA ALA A 435 4.14 -0.19 -21.02
C ALA A 435 2.76 -0.29 -20.35
N TRP A 436 2.64 0.10 -19.08
CA TRP A 436 1.38 0.10 -18.36
C TRP A 436 0.36 1.07 -18.96
N VAL A 437 0.79 2.29 -19.32
CA VAL A 437 -0.06 3.29 -19.98
C VAL A 437 -0.52 2.79 -21.35
N ILE A 438 0.39 2.24 -22.16
CA ILE A 438 0.06 1.67 -23.48
C ILE A 438 -0.95 0.53 -23.33
N LEU A 439 -0.72 -0.40 -22.40
CA LEU A 439 -1.64 -1.49 -22.10
C LEU A 439 -3.03 -0.95 -21.71
N GLY A 440 -3.08 0.05 -20.84
CA GLY A 440 -4.32 0.71 -20.44
C GLY A 440 -5.08 1.32 -21.62
N ILE A 441 -4.39 2.03 -22.50
CA ILE A 441 -4.99 2.62 -23.71
C ILE A 441 -5.58 1.52 -24.61
N ILE A 442 -4.84 0.43 -24.83
CA ILE A 442 -5.28 -0.70 -25.65
C ILE A 442 -6.53 -1.33 -25.04
N LEU A 443 -6.49 -1.69 -23.75
CA LEU A 443 -7.61 -2.34 -23.05
C LEU A 443 -8.85 -1.44 -22.98
N TYR A 444 -8.68 -0.14 -22.73
CA TYR A 444 -9.77 0.83 -22.70
C TYR A 444 -10.41 0.99 -24.08
N LYS A 445 -9.62 1.19 -25.14
CA LYS A 445 -10.14 1.32 -26.51
C LYS A 445 -10.87 0.04 -26.93
N PHE A 446 -10.27 -1.13 -26.68
CA PHE A 446 -10.90 -2.41 -26.95
C PHE A 446 -12.26 -2.55 -26.25
N SER A 447 -12.32 -2.23 -24.95
CA SER A 447 -13.53 -2.36 -24.15
C SER A 447 -14.62 -1.38 -24.60
N ILE A 448 -14.25 -0.14 -24.92
CA ILE A 448 -15.19 0.87 -25.42
C ILE A 448 -15.73 0.53 -26.81
N VAL A 449 -14.90 -0.01 -27.70
CA VAL A 449 -15.36 -0.48 -29.03
C VAL A 449 -16.31 -1.66 -28.88
N LYS A 450 -16.01 -2.60 -27.97
CA LYS A 450 -16.79 -3.82 -27.79
C LYS A 450 -18.12 -3.62 -27.06
N TYR A 451 -18.16 -2.78 -26.04
CA TYR A 451 -19.33 -2.64 -25.16
C TYR A 451 -20.09 -1.32 -25.35
N GLY A 452 -19.47 -0.34 -25.99
CA GLY A 452 -20.06 0.97 -26.21
C GLY A 452 -19.98 1.89 -24.99
N LYS A 453 -20.02 3.19 -25.26
CA LYS A 453 -19.94 4.24 -24.25
C LYS A 453 -21.15 4.24 -23.32
N ALA A 454 -22.35 4.07 -23.89
CA ALA A 454 -23.62 4.09 -23.18
C ALA A 454 -23.71 3.00 -22.09
N TYR A 455 -23.18 1.81 -22.36
CA TYR A 455 -23.15 0.71 -21.39
C TYR A 455 -22.43 1.12 -20.08
N SER A 456 -21.27 1.75 -20.23
CA SER A 456 -20.48 2.24 -19.10
C SER A 456 -21.25 3.30 -18.30
N ASP A 457 -21.87 4.23 -19.02
CA ASP A 457 -22.54 5.36 -18.39
C ASP A 457 -23.84 4.94 -17.68
N GLU A 458 -24.59 4.00 -18.25
CA GLU A 458 -25.77 3.39 -17.65
C GLU A 458 -25.43 2.54 -16.42
N HIS A 459 -24.38 1.71 -16.50
CA HIS A 459 -23.92 0.90 -15.39
C HIS A 459 -23.51 1.76 -14.19
N MET A 460 -22.68 2.78 -14.43
CA MET A 460 -22.21 3.66 -13.38
C MET A 460 -23.34 4.48 -12.76
N LYS A 461 -24.30 4.95 -13.56
CA LYS A 461 -25.49 5.62 -13.05
C LYS A 461 -26.28 4.70 -12.11
N LYS A 462 -26.55 3.47 -12.54
CA LYS A 462 -27.28 2.46 -11.74
C LYS A 462 -26.59 2.15 -10.40
N GLU A 463 -25.26 2.00 -10.41
CA GLU A 463 -24.50 1.72 -9.19
C GLU A 463 -24.47 2.93 -8.25
N ILE A 464 -24.27 4.14 -8.76
CA ILE A 464 -24.27 5.37 -7.94
C ILE A 464 -25.65 5.63 -7.35
N ASP A 465 -26.73 5.45 -8.11
CA ASP A 465 -28.11 5.65 -7.65
C ASP A 465 -28.52 4.65 -6.56
N ARG A 466 -27.84 3.49 -6.47
CA ARG A 466 -28.07 2.49 -5.42
C ARG A 466 -27.64 2.97 -4.02
N VAL A 467 -26.73 3.94 -3.95
CA VAL A 467 -26.13 4.42 -2.69
C VAL A 467 -26.35 5.90 -2.42
N ALA A 468 -26.87 6.64 -3.41
CA ALA A 468 -27.30 8.03 -3.28
C ALA A 468 -28.49 8.14 -2.31
#